data_AF-A0A1B4VBL9-F1
#
_entry.id   AF-A0A1B4VBL9-F1
#
_cell.length_a   1.000
_cell.length_b   1.000
_cell.length_c   1.000
_cell.angle_alpha   90.00
_cell.angle_beta   90.00
_cell.angle_gamma   90.00
#
_symmetry.space_group_name_H-M   'P 1'
#
loop_
_entity.id
_entity.type
_entity.pdbx_description
1 polymer ?
#
loop_
_entity_poly.entity_id
_entity_poly.type
_entity_poly.pdbx_seq_one_letter_code
_entity_poly.pdbx_strand_id
1 'polypeptide(L)'
;MAVPSASATLSGRLPGSDPDGNALIYEILDYPLNGSLSTDPSGNYTYTPYANARGMDRFTYRVSDPSGLVSDVGTMALLVDGSLRIMPLGDSITAGFMPGLPESQYVGYRRKLHSDLSALGLPVDFVGSVAHQGGSANPPLADRDHEGHDGWCDDNTPYCTVSSGRTIADNIAGFLDANPPDIVLLHIGTNHFDTNSAGVERILDGINAWAEGHYRVSVFVARIIPTLDGSLDVTTFNQNVANVAFDRSRTRIWLVDQQSQLSLPDDGNRADPRWMTDDLHPNQTGYDRLADRWRLDLVSSGALPTCD
;
A
#
# COMPACT_ATOMS: atom_id res chain seq x y z
N MET A 1 9.29 5.07 13.75
CA MET A 1 10.61 5.01 14.42
C MET A 1 11.29 3.68 14.08
N ALA A 2 12.59 3.68 13.77
CA ALA A 2 13.32 2.47 13.37
C ALA A 2 14.03 1.81 14.56
N VAL A 3 13.89 0.49 14.70
CA VAL A 3 14.55 -0.31 15.73
C VAL A 3 15.74 -1.02 15.11
N PRO A 4 16.99 -0.67 15.50
CA PRO A 4 18.19 -1.05 14.76
C PRO A 4 18.56 -2.54 14.83
N SER A 5 17.84 -3.37 15.59
CA SER A 5 17.95 -4.83 15.55
C SER A 5 16.81 -5.52 16.32
N ALA A 6 16.57 -6.80 16.05
CA ALA A 6 15.60 -7.67 16.75
C ALA A 6 15.90 -7.90 18.25
N SER A 7 16.90 -7.21 18.82
CA SER A 7 17.29 -7.29 20.24
C SER A 7 17.43 -5.91 20.89
N ALA A 8 17.23 -4.83 20.14
CA ALA A 8 17.29 -3.47 20.68
C ALA A 8 15.90 -3.04 21.13
N THR A 9 15.80 -2.61 22.38
CA THR A 9 14.58 -1.98 22.89
C THR A 9 14.46 -0.57 22.32
N LEU A 10 13.26 -0.21 21.88
CA LEU A 10 12.93 1.15 21.45
C LEU A 10 12.17 1.86 22.55
N SER A 11 12.70 2.97 23.04
CA SER A 11 12.02 3.81 24.03
C SER A 11 11.76 5.19 23.45
N GLY A 12 10.62 5.78 23.81
CA GLY A 12 10.24 7.11 23.35
C GLY A 12 9.07 7.65 24.15
N ARG A 13 8.51 8.77 23.66
CA ARG A 13 7.29 9.36 24.21
C ARG A 13 6.23 9.45 23.13
N LEU A 14 5.00 9.09 23.47
CA LEU A 14 3.85 9.18 22.58
C LEU A 14 3.53 10.65 22.27
N PRO A 15 3.21 10.97 21.00
CA PRO A 15 2.83 12.33 20.64
C PRO A 15 1.43 12.67 21.13
N GLY A 16 1.28 13.91 21.60
CA GLY A 16 0.02 14.50 22.04
C GLY A 16 0.23 15.94 22.48
N SER A 17 -0.79 16.78 22.27
CA SER A 17 -0.77 18.20 22.62
C SER A 17 -2.11 18.64 23.18
N ASP A 18 -2.08 19.46 24.21
CA ASP A 18 -3.25 20.08 24.82
C ASP A 18 -3.17 21.61 24.62
N PRO A 19 -4.15 22.26 23.97
CA PRO A 19 -4.12 23.71 23.74
C PRO A 19 -4.12 24.56 25.02
N ASP A 20 -4.66 24.03 26.12
CA ASP A 20 -4.72 24.71 27.41
C ASP A 20 -3.47 24.43 28.27
N GLY A 21 -2.57 23.57 27.79
CA GLY A 21 -1.35 23.18 28.47
C GLY A 21 -1.57 22.15 29.59
N ASN A 22 -2.72 21.47 29.60
CA ASN A 22 -3.03 20.45 30.59
C ASN A 22 -2.10 19.23 30.46
N ALA A 23 -1.82 18.59 31.59
CA ALA A 23 -1.08 17.34 31.60
C ALA A 23 -1.92 16.21 30.99
N LEU A 24 -1.37 15.58 29.95
CA LEU A 24 -2.03 14.52 29.20
C LEU A 24 -1.81 13.14 29.83
N ILE A 25 -2.85 12.32 29.83
CA ILE A 25 -2.85 10.91 30.25
C ILE A 25 -2.98 10.02 29.01
N TYR A 26 -2.12 9.02 28.88
CA TYR A 26 -2.07 8.11 27.74
C TYR A 26 -2.59 6.72 28.11
N GLU A 27 -3.38 6.14 27.21
CA GLU A 27 -3.92 4.78 27.32
C GLU A 27 -3.59 4.00 26.03
N ILE A 28 -3.13 2.76 26.16
CA ILE A 28 -2.94 1.85 25.02
C ILE A 28 -4.22 1.09 24.75
N LEU A 29 -4.67 1.12 23.50
CA LEU A 29 -5.89 0.45 23.05
C LEU A 29 -5.59 -0.92 22.41
N ASP A 30 -4.64 -0.96 21.48
CA ASP A 30 -4.13 -2.20 20.86
C ASP A 30 -2.62 -2.32 21.05
N TYR A 31 -2.17 -3.53 21.39
CA TYR A 31 -0.77 -3.85 21.58
C TYR A 31 -0.09 -4.31 20.27
N PRO A 32 1.25 -4.18 20.20
CA PRO A 32 2.02 -4.74 19.09
C PRO A 32 1.91 -6.27 19.04
N LEU A 33 2.08 -6.82 17.83
CA LEU A 33 2.06 -8.28 17.62
C LEU A 33 3.46 -8.88 17.54
N ASN A 34 4.45 -8.10 17.08
CA ASN A 34 5.81 -8.56 16.86
C ASN A 34 6.74 -8.18 18.02
N GLY A 35 6.19 -7.69 19.12
CA GLY A 35 6.93 -7.40 20.34
C GLY A 35 6.03 -7.11 21.54
N SER A 36 6.65 -6.81 22.67
CA SER A 36 5.99 -6.37 23.89
C SER A 36 6.12 -4.86 24.06
N LEU A 37 5.08 -4.22 24.60
CA LEU A 37 5.06 -2.79 24.90
C LEU A 37 4.82 -2.56 26.39
N SER A 38 5.67 -1.76 27.02
CA SER A 38 5.46 -1.18 28.35
C SER A 38 5.24 0.31 28.20
N THR A 39 4.27 0.89 28.91
CA THR A 39 3.98 2.33 28.88
C THR A 39 3.67 2.87 30.27
N ASP A 40 3.85 4.18 30.46
CA ASP A 40 3.35 4.90 31.61
C ASP A 40 2.25 5.92 31.22
N PRO A 41 1.44 6.38 32.20
CA PRO A 41 0.38 7.36 31.93
C PRO A 41 0.88 8.70 31.38
N SER A 42 2.18 9.01 31.51
CA SER A 42 2.78 10.25 30.97
C SER A 42 3.14 10.13 29.49
N GLY A 43 2.91 8.96 28.90
CA GLY A 43 3.13 8.63 27.50
C GLY A 43 4.52 8.09 27.20
N ASN A 44 5.37 7.83 28.20
CA ASN A 44 6.64 7.16 27.92
C ASN A 44 6.36 5.70 27.59
N TYR A 45 7.04 5.17 26.57
CA TYR A 45 6.90 3.78 26.17
C TYR A 45 8.25 3.11 25.97
N THR A 46 8.23 1.79 26.07
CA THR A 46 9.36 0.90 25.83
C THR A 46 8.83 -0.31 25.07
N TYR A 47 9.24 -0.42 23.81
CA TYR A 47 8.92 -1.53 22.92
C TYR A 47 10.12 -2.48 22.82
N THR A 48 9.87 -3.77 23.05
CA THR A 48 10.88 -4.82 22.89
C THR A 48 10.38 -5.80 21.83
N PRO A 49 11.01 -5.88 20.64
CA PRO A 49 10.66 -6.87 19.64
C PRO A 49 10.80 -8.30 20.19
N TYR A 50 9.96 -9.22 19.73
CA TYR A 50 10.17 -10.65 19.97
C TYR A 50 11.39 -11.13 19.18
N ALA A 51 11.97 -12.26 19.62
CA ALA A 51 13.10 -12.86 18.91
C ALA A 51 12.72 -13.13 17.43
N ASN A 52 13.59 -12.69 16.52
CA ASN A 52 13.41 -12.78 15.06
C ASN A 52 12.27 -11.93 14.49
N ALA A 53 11.67 -11.02 15.26
CA ALA A 53 10.75 -10.03 14.72
C ALA A 53 11.45 -9.18 13.66
N ARG A 54 10.75 -8.93 12.55
CA ARG A 54 11.19 -8.13 11.41
C ARG A 54 10.01 -7.35 10.87
N GLY A 55 10.29 -6.29 10.12
CA GLY A 55 9.28 -5.52 9.41
C GLY A 55 8.44 -4.65 10.35
N MET A 56 7.22 -4.36 9.95
CA MET A 56 6.36 -3.41 10.64
C MET A 56 5.68 -4.01 11.86
N ASP A 57 5.62 -3.21 12.92
CA ASP A 57 4.75 -3.44 14.07
C ASP A 57 3.99 -2.15 14.39
N ARG A 58 2.90 -2.26 15.13
CA ARG A 58 2.11 -1.08 15.51
C ARG A 58 1.35 -1.29 16.78
N PHE A 59 1.05 -0.18 17.43
CA PHE A 59 0.13 -0.14 18.54
C PHE A 59 -0.69 1.14 18.47
N THR A 60 -1.89 1.11 19.05
CA THR A 60 -2.78 2.27 19.07
C THR A 60 -2.90 2.81 20.48
N TYR A 61 -3.09 4.10 20.60
CA TYR A 61 -3.20 4.78 21.88
C TYR A 61 -4.24 5.89 21.82
N ARG A 62 -4.70 6.32 22.98
CA ARG A 62 -5.61 7.44 23.16
C ARG A 62 -5.08 8.35 24.24
N VAL A 63 -5.41 9.63 24.13
CA VAL A 63 -4.96 10.65 25.07
C VAL A 63 -6.17 11.33 25.68
N SER A 64 -6.14 11.54 26.99
CA SER A 64 -7.15 12.32 27.72
C SER A 64 -6.52 13.39 28.59
N ASP A 65 -7.27 14.45 28.86
CA ASP A 65 -6.88 15.48 29.83
C ASP A 65 -7.59 15.26 31.21
N PRO A 66 -7.26 16.04 32.25
CA PRO A 66 -7.92 15.95 33.55
C PRO A 66 -9.38 16.42 33.55
N SER A 67 -9.84 17.09 32.49
CA SER A 67 -11.23 17.53 32.33
C SER A 67 -12.14 16.44 31.75
N GLY A 68 -11.54 15.34 31.25
CA GLY A 68 -12.23 14.20 30.66
C GLY A 68 -12.42 14.32 29.16
N LEU A 69 -11.79 15.30 28.51
CA LEU A 69 -11.73 15.37 27.04
C LEU A 69 -10.78 14.28 26.53
N VAL A 70 -11.15 13.66 25.41
CA VAL A 70 -10.44 12.51 24.88
C VAL A 70 -10.18 12.69 23.39
N SER A 71 -8.96 12.40 22.95
CA SER A 71 -8.53 12.49 21.56
C SER A 71 -9.20 11.45 20.66
N ASP A 72 -9.01 11.59 19.35
CA ASP A 72 -9.10 10.46 18.44
C ASP A 72 -8.02 9.41 18.74
N VAL A 73 -8.13 8.23 18.13
CA VAL A 73 -7.15 7.16 18.28
C VAL A 73 -5.89 7.49 17.50
N GLY A 74 -4.75 7.56 18.20
CA GLY A 74 -3.42 7.64 17.59
C GLY A 74 -2.88 6.25 17.25
N THR A 75 -2.09 6.16 16.19
CA THR A 75 -1.37 4.94 15.81
C THR A 75 0.13 5.21 15.84
N MET A 76 0.88 4.38 16.55
CA MET A 76 2.33 4.35 16.50
C MET A 76 2.79 3.19 15.63
N ALA A 77 3.56 3.48 14.59
CA ALA A 77 4.11 2.51 13.67
C ALA A 77 5.63 2.38 13.86
N LEU A 78 6.08 1.13 13.98
CA LEU A 78 7.44 0.73 14.32
C LEU A 78 8.02 -0.08 13.17
N LEU A 79 9.29 0.12 12.84
CA LEU A 79 10.01 -0.74 11.89
C LEU A 79 11.12 -1.49 12.62
N VAL A 80 11.04 -2.82 12.60
CA VAL A 80 11.97 -3.71 13.30
C VAL A 80 12.93 -4.38 12.33
N ASP A 81 14.23 -4.30 12.62
CA ASP A 81 15.26 -5.15 12.01
C ASP A 81 15.24 -5.20 10.48
N GLY A 82 15.17 -4.03 9.83
CA GLY A 82 15.44 -3.95 8.39
C GLY A 82 14.66 -2.90 7.64
N SER A 83 14.33 -3.28 6.40
CA SER A 83 13.64 -2.48 5.42
C SER A 83 12.12 -2.55 5.58
N LEU A 84 11.43 -1.48 5.20
CA LEU A 84 9.99 -1.46 4.99
C LEU A 84 9.66 -2.25 3.72
N ARG A 85 9.08 -3.44 3.89
CA ARG A 85 8.80 -4.36 2.80
C ARG A 85 7.47 -4.04 2.15
N ILE A 86 7.50 -3.60 0.90
CA ILE A 86 6.30 -3.20 0.15
C ILE A 86 6.11 -4.15 -1.03
N MET A 87 4.94 -4.74 -1.20
CA MET A 87 4.60 -5.54 -2.38
C MET A 87 3.71 -4.71 -3.31
N PRO A 88 4.26 -4.20 -4.44
CA PRO A 88 3.44 -3.76 -5.56
C PRO A 88 2.71 -4.98 -6.15
N LEU A 89 1.39 -5.04 -6.01
CA LEU A 89 0.57 -6.18 -6.42
C LEU A 89 -0.48 -5.74 -7.45
N GLY A 90 -0.57 -6.42 -8.58
CA GLY A 90 -1.57 -6.06 -9.58
C GLY A 90 -1.34 -6.60 -10.97
N ASP A 91 -1.90 -5.88 -11.95
CA ASP A 91 -1.85 -6.20 -13.38
C ASP A 91 -0.70 -5.47 -14.11
N SER A 92 -0.90 -5.19 -15.40
CA SER A 92 0.01 -4.50 -16.29
C SER A 92 0.39 -3.11 -15.79
N ILE A 93 -0.50 -2.42 -15.07
CA ILE A 93 -0.21 -1.09 -14.52
C ILE A 93 0.82 -1.21 -13.38
N THR A 94 0.71 -2.23 -12.54
CA THR A 94 1.70 -2.51 -11.50
C THR A 94 2.99 -3.04 -12.09
N ALA A 95 2.92 -3.90 -13.12
CA ALA A 95 4.09 -4.34 -13.86
C ALA A 95 4.85 -3.14 -14.45
N GLY A 96 4.12 -2.12 -14.91
CA GLY A 96 4.67 -0.92 -15.52
C GLY A 96 4.73 -1.00 -17.04
N PHE A 97 3.75 -1.69 -17.64
CA PHE A 97 3.60 -1.81 -19.07
C PHE A 97 3.50 -0.43 -19.73
N MET A 98 4.25 -0.26 -20.81
CA MET A 98 4.13 0.90 -21.71
C MET A 98 4.23 0.39 -23.16
N PRO A 99 3.28 0.73 -24.04
CA PRO A 99 3.36 0.39 -25.46
C PRO A 99 4.70 0.80 -26.08
N GLY A 100 5.29 -0.11 -26.86
CA GLY A 100 6.60 0.10 -27.50
C GLY A 100 7.80 -0.12 -26.59
N LEU A 101 7.59 -0.38 -25.29
CA LEU A 101 8.65 -0.71 -24.35
C LEU A 101 8.78 -2.25 -24.20
N PRO A 102 9.99 -2.83 -24.29
CA PRO A 102 10.18 -4.25 -24.00
C PRO A 102 9.83 -4.57 -22.55
N GLU A 103 9.23 -5.73 -22.29
CA GLU A 103 8.85 -6.19 -20.95
C GLU A 103 10.01 -6.14 -19.95
N SER A 104 11.22 -6.50 -20.38
CA SER A 104 12.44 -6.38 -19.56
C SER A 104 12.70 -4.97 -19.02
N GLN A 105 12.07 -3.92 -19.58
CA GLN A 105 12.27 -2.55 -19.15
C GLN A 105 11.07 -1.99 -18.36
N TYR A 106 10.07 -2.78 -18.00
CA TYR A 106 8.94 -2.31 -17.20
C TYR A 106 9.36 -1.88 -15.80
N VAL A 107 8.79 -0.76 -15.36
CA VAL A 107 9.07 -0.16 -14.04
C VAL A 107 7.83 0.52 -13.48
N GLY A 108 7.09 1.26 -14.32
CA GLY A 108 5.85 1.94 -13.93
C GLY A 108 6.07 2.98 -12.84
N TYR A 109 5.17 3.04 -11.86
CA TYR A 109 5.22 4.00 -10.75
C TYR A 109 6.34 3.73 -9.73
N ARG A 110 6.87 2.50 -9.72
CA ARG A 110 7.76 1.99 -8.65
C ARG A 110 9.04 2.80 -8.52
N ARG A 111 9.64 3.27 -9.64
CA ARG A 111 10.85 4.11 -9.65
C ARG A 111 10.69 5.36 -8.78
N LYS A 112 9.67 6.15 -9.09
CA LYS A 112 9.45 7.44 -8.41
C LYS A 112 8.99 7.21 -6.98
N LEU A 113 8.11 6.22 -6.75
CA LEU A 113 7.65 5.89 -5.40
C LEU A 113 8.82 5.48 -4.49
N HIS A 114 9.69 4.59 -4.95
CA HIS A 114 10.89 4.18 -4.20
C HIS A 114 11.79 5.37 -3.88
N SER A 115 12.07 6.22 -4.88
CA SER A 115 12.87 7.43 -4.69
C SER A 115 12.27 8.37 -3.66
N ASP A 116 10.95 8.60 -3.73
CA ASP A 116 10.26 9.54 -2.85
C ASP A 116 10.17 9.02 -1.41
N LEU A 117 9.94 7.72 -1.21
CA LEU A 117 9.95 7.12 0.12
C LEU A 117 11.37 7.05 0.71
N SER A 118 12.38 6.74 -0.11
CA SER A 118 13.79 6.80 0.30
C SER A 118 14.20 8.21 0.72
N ALA A 119 13.69 9.24 0.04
CA ALA A 119 13.93 10.64 0.40
C ALA A 119 13.30 11.05 1.75
N LEU A 120 12.33 10.27 2.26
CA LEU A 120 11.79 10.40 3.62
C LEU A 120 12.66 9.69 4.67
N GLY A 121 13.78 9.08 4.27
CA GLY A 121 14.64 8.30 5.14
C GLY A 121 14.13 6.88 5.43
N LEU A 122 13.11 6.42 4.70
CA LEU A 122 12.59 5.06 4.86
C LEU A 122 13.47 4.07 4.10
N PRO A 123 13.95 2.99 4.75
CA PRO A 123 14.69 1.94 4.07
C PRO A 123 13.70 1.05 3.31
N VAL A 124 13.26 1.45 2.12
CA VAL A 124 12.27 0.67 1.34
C VAL A 124 12.92 -0.57 0.73
N ASP A 125 12.18 -1.68 0.76
CA ASP A 125 12.47 -2.94 0.05
C ASP A 125 11.18 -3.35 -0.67
N PHE A 126 11.12 -3.21 -1.99
CA PHE A 126 10.06 -3.82 -2.76
C PHE A 126 10.24 -5.33 -2.77
N VAL A 127 9.14 -6.05 -2.70
CA VAL A 127 9.16 -7.51 -2.61
C VAL A 127 8.20 -8.11 -3.62
N GLY A 128 8.61 -9.25 -4.18
CA GLY A 128 7.83 -9.98 -5.17
C GLY A 128 8.71 -10.90 -6.00
N SER A 129 8.07 -11.83 -6.68
CA SER A 129 8.73 -12.88 -7.46
C SER A 129 9.10 -12.43 -8.87
N VAL A 130 8.63 -11.25 -9.30
CA VAL A 130 8.88 -10.67 -10.62
C VAL A 130 9.88 -9.53 -10.49
N ALA A 131 10.89 -9.54 -11.36
CA ALA A 131 11.86 -8.45 -11.47
C ALA A 131 12.23 -8.22 -12.95
N HIS A 132 11.78 -7.10 -13.51
CA HIS A 132 12.21 -6.65 -14.84
C HIS A 132 13.55 -5.90 -14.74
N GLN A 133 14.39 -5.96 -15.78
CA GLN A 133 15.70 -5.27 -15.83
C GLN A 133 15.61 -3.74 -15.66
N GLY A 134 14.45 -3.13 -15.90
CA GLY A 134 14.17 -1.73 -15.57
C GLY A 134 14.98 -0.69 -16.35
N GLY A 135 15.53 -1.06 -17.51
CA GLY A 135 16.45 -0.22 -18.30
C GLY A 135 15.87 1.08 -18.86
N SER A 136 14.57 1.32 -18.72
CA SER A 136 13.89 2.57 -19.12
C SER A 136 13.94 3.66 -18.05
N ALA A 137 14.22 3.32 -16.80
CA ALA A 137 14.23 4.25 -15.69
C ALA A 137 15.52 5.09 -15.67
N ASN A 138 15.37 6.40 -15.52
CA ASN A 138 16.48 7.31 -15.22
C ASN A 138 16.15 8.17 -13.98
N PRO A 139 16.90 8.03 -12.87
CA PRO A 139 17.91 7.01 -12.63
C PRO A 139 17.30 5.59 -12.61
N PRO A 140 18.10 4.54 -12.88
CA PRO A 140 17.63 3.16 -12.79
C PRO A 140 17.06 2.85 -11.41
N LEU A 141 15.94 2.13 -11.36
CA LEU A 141 15.42 1.59 -10.11
C LEU A 141 16.32 0.42 -9.67
N ALA A 142 16.94 0.57 -8.50
CA ALA A 142 17.82 -0.44 -7.93
C ALA A 142 17.02 -1.67 -7.47
N ASP A 143 15.90 -1.43 -6.80
CA ASP A 143 15.02 -2.44 -6.26
C ASP A 143 13.81 -2.64 -7.17
N ARG A 144 13.79 -3.78 -7.86
CA ARG A 144 12.96 -4.00 -9.04
C ARG A 144 11.81 -4.97 -8.78
N ASP A 145 11.73 -5.50 -7.57
CA ASP A 145 10.85 -6.61 -7.25
C ASP A 145 9.38 -6.14 -7.21
N HIS A 146 8.47 -7.01 -7.64
CA HIS A 146 7.03 -6.78 -7.62
C HIS A 146 6.23 -8.07 -7.87
N GLU A 147 4.92 -7.97 -7.68
CA GLU A 147 3.91 -8.95 -8.11
C GLU A 147 2.91 -8.28 -9.06
N GLY A 148 3.46 -7.59 -10.05
CA GLY A 148 2.69 -6.99 -11.15
C GLY A 148 2.72 -7.90 -12.36
N HIS A 149 1.55 -8.32 -12.84
CA HIS A 149 1.44 -9.37 -13.84
C HIS A 149 0.63 -8.90 -15.05
N ASP A 150 1.32 -8.69 -16.18
CA ASP A 150 0.68 -8.23 -17.42
C ASP A 150 -0.40 -9.20 -17.90
N GLY A 151 -1.59 -8.65 -18.19
CA GLY A 151 -2.79 -9.39 -18.59
C GLY A 151 -3.50 -10.20 -17.50
N TRP A 152 -3.00 -10.26 -16.25
CA TRP A 152 -3.68 -11.05 -15.20
C TRP A 152 -4.94 -10.37 -14.69
N CYS A 153 -5.92 -11.17 -14.27
CA CYS A 153 -7.15 -10.70 -13.63
C CYS A 153 -7.01 -10.70 -12.10
N ASP A 154 -7.95 -10.04 -11.43
CA ASP A 154 -8.16 -10.19 -9.99
C ASP A 154 -8.62 -11.62 -9.63
N ASP A 155 -9.59 -12.20 -10.37
CA ASP A 155 -10.14 -13.54 -10.08
C ASP A 155 -10.63 -14.32 -11.32
N ASN A 156 -10.89 -15.63 -11.13
CA ASN A 156 -11.45 -16.56 -12.12
C ASN A 156 -12.95 -16.31 -12.30
N THR A 157 -13.30 -15.30 -13.09
CA THR A 157 -14.67 -15.10 -13.56
C THR A 157 -14.80 -15.45 -15.03
N PRO A 158 -16.02 -15.64 -15.57
CA PRO A 158 -16.23 -15.77 -17.01
C PRO A 158 -15.76 -14.57 -17.83
N TYR A 159 -15.52 -13.42 -17.19
CA TYR A 159 -15.06 -12.19 -17.82
C TYR A 159 -13.54 -12.06 -17.83
N CYS A 160 -12.85 -12.97 -17.15
CA CYS A 160 -11.40 -13.13 -17.24
C CYS A 160 -11.06 -14.06 -18.42
N THR A 161 -10.46 -13.49 -19.47
CA THR A 161 -10.16 -14.25 -20.71
C THR A 161 -8.76 -14.87 -20.73
N VAL A 162 -7.99 -14.74 -19.66
CA VAL A 162 -6.67 -15.36 -19.57
C VAL A 162 -6.73 -16.85 -19.21
N SER A 163 -5.65 -17.57 -19.55
CA SER A 163 -5.51 -18.98 -19.21
C SER A 163 -5.72 -19.23 -17.71
N SER A 164 -6.41 -20.32 -17.37
CA SER A 164 -6.66 -20.75 -15.97
C SER A 164 -5.41 -20.64 -15.10
N GLY A 165 -5.54 -20.03 -13.91
CA GLY A 165 -4.46 -19.87 -12.93
C GLY A 165 -3.66 -18.56 -13.05
N ARG A 166 -4.01 -17.65 -13.97
CA ARG A 166 -3.43 -16.30 -14.08
C ARG A 166 -4.29 -15.24 -13.39
N THR A 167 -4.54 -15.44 -12.09
CA THR A 167 -5.31 -14.52 -11.27
C THR A 167 -4.57 -14.20 -9.99
N ILE A 168 -4.74 -12.97 -9.50
CA ILE A 168 -4.11 -12.57 -8.23
C ILE A 168 -4.76 -13.33 -7.05
N ALA A 169 -6.08 -13.49 -7.04
CA ALA A 169 -6.80 -14.15 -5.95
C ALA A 169 -6.36 -15.59 -5.69
N ASP A 170 -6.07 -16.38 -6.73
CA ASP A 170 -5.67 -17.78 -6.54
C ASP A 170 -4.21 -17.93 -6.12
N ASN A 171 -3.35 -16.96 -6.42
CA ASN A 171 -1.91 -17.02 -6.17
C ASN A 171 -1.48 -16.21 -4.95
N ILE A 172 -2.37 -15.40 -4.34
CA ILE A 172 -2.03 -14.45 -3.27
C ILE A 172 -1.30 -15.09 -2.10
N ALA A 173 -1.74 -16.26 -1.61
CA ALA A 173 -1.08 -16.94 -0.51
C ALA A 173 0.37 -17.32 -0.86
N GLY A 174 0.60 -17.82 -2.08
CA GLY A 174 1.94 -18.17 -2.55
C GLY A 174 2.85 -16.95 -2.71
N PHE A 175 2.31 -15.83 -3.20
CA PHE A 175 3.07 -14.57 -3.29
C PHE A 175 3.50 -14.07 -1.89
N LEU A 176 2.58 -14.11 -0.91
CA LEU A 176 2.86 -13.70 0.46
C LEU A 176 3.84 -14.64 1.16
N ASP A 177 3.73 -15.96 0.95
CA ASP A 177 4.67 -16.94 1.50
C ASP A 177 6.09 -16.78 0.93
N ALA A 178 6.19 -16.55 -0.38
CA ALA A 178 7.48 -16.38 -1.04
C ALA A 178 8.13 -15.04 -0.68
N ASN A 179 7.32 -13.98 -0.58
CA ASN A 179 7.79 -12.61 -0.40
C ASN A 179 6.96 -11.86 0.65
N PRO A 180 7.10 -12.19 1.95
CA PRO A 180 6.28 -11.60 3.01
C PRO A 180 6.41 -10.07 3.05
N PRO A 181 5.31 -9.31 2.85
CA PRO A 181 5.34 -7.85 2.87
C PRO A 181 4.84 -7.27 4.20
N ASP A 182 5.22 -6.02 4.48
CA ASP A 182 4.58 -5.20 5.52
C ASP A 182 3.37 -4.44 4.96
N ILE A 183 3.50 -4.00 3.71
CA ILE A 183 2.50 -3.22 2.99
C ILE A 183 2.23 -3.87 1.62
N VAL A 184 0.97 -4.05 1.27
CA VAL A 184 0.55 -4.41 -0.10
C VAL A 184 -0.05 -3.18 -0.77
N LEU A 185 0.45 -2.84 -1.96
CA LEU A 185 -0.14 -1.83 -2.85
C LEU A 185 -0.92 -2.56 -3.93
N LEU A 186 -2.22 -2.75 -3.71
CA LEU A 186 -3.10 -3.49 -4.60
C LEU A 186 -3.71 -2.57 -5.66
N HIS A 187 -3.38 -2.81 -6.93
CA HIS A 187 -4.01 -2.14 -8.08
C HIS A 187 -4.33 -3.18 -9.15
N ILE A 188 -5.59 -3.58 -9.19
CA ILE A 188 -6.07 -4.69 -10.02
C ILE A 188 -7.50 -4.42 -10.48
N GLY A 189 -7.85 -4.96 -11.64
CA GLY A 189 -9.22 -4.92 -12.18
C GLY A 189 -9.28 -4.39 -13.61
N THR A 190 -8.19 -3.87 -14.17
CA THR A 190 -8.20 -3.36 -15.56
C THR A 190 -8.44 -4.45 -16.61
N ASN A 191 -8.13 -5.71 -16.29
CA ASN A 191 -8.35 -6.87 -17.14
C ASN A 191 -9.68 -7.59 -16.87
N HIS A 192 -10.51 -7.06 -15.96
CA HIS A 192 -11.83 -7.63 -15.63
C HIS A 192 -12.92 -6.69 -16.18
N PHE A 193 -13.65 -7.15 -17.19
CA PHE A 193 -14.63 -6.33 -17.92
C PHE A 193 -16.00 -6.21 -17.23
N ASP A 194 -16.15 -6.73 -16.01
CA ASP A 194 -17.38 -6.54 -15.24
C ASP A 194 -17.19 -5.44 -14.17
N THR A 195 -18.29 -5.01 -13.56
CA THR A 195 -18.27 -3.98 -12.52
C THR A 195 -18.13 -4.56 -11.12
N ASN A 196 -17.87 -5.87 -11.00
CA ASN A 196 -17.87 -6.59 -9.73
C ASN A 196 -16.51 -6.46 -9.03
N SER A 197 -16.52 -6.23 -7.71
CA SER A 197 -15.33 -6.20 -6.86
C SER A 197 -15.01 -7.52 -6.17
N ALA A 198 -15.73 -8.61 -6.46
CA ALA A 198 -15.59 -9.88 -5.77
C ALA A 198 -14.17 -10.45 -5.81
N GLY A 199 -13.42 -10.25 -6.90
CA GLY A 199 -12.03 -10.67 -6.98
C GLY A 199 -11.13 -9.87 -6.04
N VAL A 200 -11.33 -8.55 -5.96
CA VAL A 200 -10.67 -7.69 -4.96
C VAL A 200 -10.99 -8.16 -3.54
N GLU A 201 -12.25 -8.48 -3.24
CA GLU A 201 -12.65 -9.02 -1.93
C GLU A 201 -11.94 -10.34 -1.61
N ARG A 202 -11.87 -11.27 -2.56
CA ARG A 202 -11.14 -12.55 -2.40
C ARG A 202 -9.66 -12.36 -2.17
N ILE A 203 -9.02 -11.41 -2.85
CA ILE A 203 -7.60 -11.08 -2.62
C ILE A 203 -7.42 -10.57 -1.18
N LEU A 204 -8.27 -9.64 -0.74
CA LEU A 204 -8.21 -9.09 0.61
C LEU A 204 -8.49 -10.15 1.69
N ASP A 205 -9.41 -11.08 1.43
CA ASP A 205 -9.69 -12.22 2.31
C ASP A 205 -8.48 -13.17 2.37
N GLY A 206 -7.83 -13.42 1.24
CA GLY A 206 -6.59 -14.20 1.18
C GLY A 206 -5.44 -13.58 1.98
N ILE A 207 -5.24 -12.25 1.86
CA ILE A 207 -4.26 -11.52 2.67
C ILE A 207 -4.59 -11.63 4.16
N ASN A 208 -5.86 -11.47 4.54
CA ASN A 208 -6.30 -11.59 5.93
C ASN A 208 -6.09 -13.00 6.49
N ALA A 209 -6.48 -14.04 5.73
CA ALA A 209 -6.29 -15.42 6.13
C ALA A 209 -4.81 -15.78 6.30
N TRP A 210 -3.94 -15.29 5.41
CA TRP A 210 -2.49 -15.45 5.56
C TRP A 210 -1.98 -14.74 6.81
N ALA A 211 -2.44 -13.52 7.08
CA ALA A 211 -2.01 -12.72 8.22
C ALA A 211 -2.42 -13.31 9.58
N GLU A 212 -3.48 -14.12 9.67
CA GLU A 212 -3.89 -14.81 10.91
C GLU A 212 -2.83 -15.79 11.44
N GLY A 213 -2.04 -16.39 10.54
CA GLY A 213 -0.96 -17.32 10.90
C GLY A 213 0.44 -16.68 10.95
N HIS A 214 0.57 -15.42 10.57
CA HIS A 214 1.85 -14.72 10.40
C HIS A 214 1.85 -13.40 11.19
N TYR A 215 1.74 -12.28 10.49
CA TYR A 215 1.70 -10.95 11.08
C TYR A 215 0.80 -10.04 10.24
N ARG A 216 0.41 -8.90 10.83
CA ARG A 216 -0.52 -7.96 10.20
C ARG A 216 0.12 -7.28 9.00
N VAL A 217 -0.48 -7.47 7.82
CA VAL A 217 -0.20 -6.70 6.61
C VAL A 217 -1.14 -5.49 6.53
N SER A 218 -0.60 -4.33 6.16
CA SER A 218 -1.38 -3.15 5.78
C SER A 218 -1.65 -3.17 4.28
N VAL A 219 -2.88 -2.89 3.85
CA VAL A 219 -3.22 -2.95 2.42
C VAL A 219 -3.75 -1.60 1.95
N PHE A 220 -3.19 -1.10 0.86
CA PHE A 220 -3.68 0.06 0.16
C PHE A 220 -4.29 -0.41 -1.16
N VAL A 221 -5.61 -0.26 -1.29
CA VAL A 221 -6.37 -0.71 -2.46
C VAL A 221 -6.67 0.49 -3.33
N ALA A 222 -6.17 0.48 -4.56
CA ALA A 222 -6.38 1.54 -5.52
C ALA A 222 -7.69 1.36 -6.29
N ARG A 223 -8.44 2.45 -6.45
CA ARG A 223 -9.38 2.61 -7.57
C ARG A 223 -8.61 2.56 -8.88
N ILE A 224 -9.06 1.81 -9.88
CA ILE A 224 -8.39 1.73 -11.18
C ILE A 224 -8.51 3.05 -11.95
N ILE A 225 -7.52 3.29 -12.80
CA ILE A 225 -7.46 4.47 -13.66
C ILE A 225 -8.56 4.44 -14.75
N PRO A 226 -9.02 5.60 -15.26
CA PRO A 226 -9.97 5.65 -16.36
C PRO A 226 -9.39 5.07 -17.65
N THR A 227 -10.22 4.43 -18.48
CA THR A 227 -9.86 4.15 -19.88
C THR A 227 -10.34 5.27 -20.80
N LEU A 228 -9.53 5.64 -21.81
CA LEU A 228 -9.86 6.75 -22.71
C LEU A 228 -10.92 6.37 -23.75
N ASP A 229 -11.01 5.09 -24.08
CA ASP A 229 -11.97 4.52 -25.01
C ASP A 229 -13.37 4.32 -24.36
N GLY A 230 -13.46 4.38 -23.04
CA GLY A 230 -14.68 4.10 -22.28
C GLY A 230 -15.14 2.64 -22.36
N SER A 231 -14.25 1.71 -22.74
CA SER A 231 -14.57 0.29 -22.90
C SER A 231 -14.88 -0.42 -21.57
N LEU A 232 -14.47 0.17 -20.45
CA LEU A 232 -14.73 -0.33 -19.10
C LEU A 232 -15.63 0.64 -18.34
N ASP A 233 -16.65 0.11 -17.64
CA ASP A 233 -17.35 0.87 -16.61
C ASP A 233 -16.52 0.92 -15.33
N VAL A 234 -15.42 1.66 -15.43
CA VAL A 234 -14.47 1.94 -14.34
C VAL A 234 -15.17 2.66 -13.18
N THR A 235 -16.24 3.42 -13.45
CA THR A 235 -16.94 4.19 -12.43
C THR A 235 -17.64 3.26 -11.44
N THR A 236 -18.43 2.31 -11.93
CA THR A 236 -19.14 1.37 -11.06
C THR A 236 -18.15 0.44 -10.34
N PHE A 237 -17.14 -0.08 -11.05
CA PHE A 237 -16.10 -0.91 -10.44
C PHE A 237 -15.39 -0.17 -9.28
N ASN A 238 -14.95 1.07 -9.53
CA ASN A 238 -14.28 1.88 -8.52
C ASN A 238 -15.16 2.25 -7.32
N GLN A 239 -16.46 2.44 -7.54
CA GLN A 239 -17.39 2.65 -6.45
C GLN A 239 -17.51 1.39 -5.57
N ASN A 240 -17.54 0.21 -6.18
CA ASN A 240 -17.58 -1.05 -5.44
C ASN A 240 -16.28 -1.29 -4.65
N VAL A 241 -15.11 -1.05 -5.27
CA VAL A 241 -13.82 -1.09 -4.55
C VAL A 241 -13.78 -0.10 -3.38
N ALA A 242 -14.32 1.11 -3.55
CA ALA A 242 -14.40 2.09 -2.47
C ALA A 242 -15.29 1.61 -1.32
N ASN A 243 -16.42 0.96 -1.61
CA ASN A 243 -17.30 0.38 -0.59
C ASN A 243 -16.59 -0.75 0.17
N VAL A 244 -15.90 -1.65 -0.54
CA VAL A 244 -15.11 -2.74 0.06
C VAL A 244 -14.04 -2.19 1.00
N ALA A 245 -13.29 -1.16 0.56
CA ALA A 245 -12.27 -0.53 1.39
C ALA A 245 -12.89 0.19 2.60
N PHE A 246 -14.05 0.84 2.45
CA PHE A 246 -14.74 1.51 3.54
C PHE A 246 -15.23 0.53 4.62
N ASP A 247 -15.91 -0.54 4.21
CA ASP A 247 -16.43 -1.58 5.12
C ASP A 247 -15.30 -2.26 5.91
N ARG A 248 -14.12 -2.35 5.28
CA ARG A 248 -12.91 -2.96 5.85
C ARG A 248 -11.91 -1.96 6.41
N SER A 249 -12.21 -0.66 6.46
CA SER A 249 -11.27 0.40 6.85
C SER A 249 -10.72 0.23 8.28
N ARG A 250 -11.51 -0.35 9.18
CA ARG A 250 -11.10 -0.71 10.55
C ARG A 250 -10.13 -1.88 10.62
N THR A 251 -9.94 -2.58 9.50
CA THR A 251 -9.12 -3.80 9.38
C THR A 251 -7.80 -3.54 8.63
N ARG A 252 -7.27 -2.31 8.72
CA ARG A 252 -5.96 -1.93 8.14
C ARG A 252 -5.94 -1.95 6.61
N ILE A 253 -7.03 -1.47 6.03
CA ILE A 253 -7.22 -1.29 4.60
C ILE A 253 -7.48 0.19 4.31
N TRP A 254 -6.75 0.77 3.37
CA TRP A 254 -6.91 2.16 2.92
C TRP A 254 -7.28 2.20 1.45
N LEU A 255 -8.18 3.12 1.09
CA LEU A 255 -8.51 3.40 -0.31
C LEU A 255 -7.52 4.41 -0.89
N VAL A 256 -7.01 4.13 -2.09
CA VAL A 256 -6.15 5.03 -2.86
C VAL A 256 -6.87 5.49 -4.11
N ASP A 257 -6.91 6.80 -4.32
CA ASP A 257 -7.60 7.40 -5.46
C ASP A 257 -6.69 7.58 -6.67
N GLN A 258 -6.34 6.48 -7.34
CA GLN A 258 -5.60 6.57 -8.60
C GLN A 258 -6.47 7.06 -9.76
N GLN A 259 -7.78 6.81 -9.69
CA GLN A 259 -8.76 7.27 -10.68
C GLN A 259 -8.66 8.77 -10.94
N SER A 260 -8.68 9.60 -9.89
CA SER A 260 -8.64 11.06 -10.04
C SER A 260 -7.30 11.60 -10.48
N GLN A 261 -6.21 10.85 -10.25
CA GLN A 261 -4.90 11.24 -10.76
C GLN A 261 -4.94 11.26 -12.27
N LEU A 262 -5.55 10.17 -12.79
CA LEU A 262 -5.99 9.65 -14.10
C LEU A 262 -7.04 10.42 -14.94
N SER A 263 -7.80 11.33 -14.34
CA SER A 263 -9.00 11.93 -14.97
C SER A 263 -8.72 12.89 -16.13
N LEU A 264 -9.38 12.64 -17.27
CA LEU A 264 -9.45 13.59 -18.38
C LEU A 264 -9.92 14.98 -17.90
N PRO A 265 -9.40 16.09 -18.45
CA PRO A 265 -9.99 17.40 -18.24
C PRO A 265 -11.46 17.40 -18.69
N ASP A 266 -12.33 18.10 -17.96
CA ASP A 266 -13.77 18.25 -18.27
C ASP A 266 -14.06 18.96 -19.62
N ASP A 267 -13.03 19.34 -20.39
CA ASP A 267 -13.14 20.07 -21.64
C ASP A 267 -13.36 19.17 -22.87
N GLY A 268 -13.41 17.84 -22.70
CA GLY A 268 -13.66 16.89 -23.77
C GLY A 268 -12.51 16.74 -24.77
N ASN A 269 -11.34 17.32 -24.51
CA ASN A 269 -10.18 17.22 -25.38
C ASN A 269 -9.42 15.90 -25.15
N ARG A 270 -9.85 14.85 -25.86
CA ARG A 270 -9.21 13.51 -25.83
C ARG A 270 -7.87 13.44 -26.58
N ALA A 271 -7.41 14.53 -27.20
CA ALA A 271 -6.37 14.47 -28.23
C ALA A 271 -4.91 14.39 -27.71
N ASP A 272 -4.66 14.57 -26.42
CA ASP A 272 -3.36 14.24 -25.79
C ASP A 272 -3.49 14.31 -24.26
N PRO A 273 -3.88 13.22 -23.60
CA PRO A 273 -3.50 13.09 -22.22
C PRO A 273 -1.99 12.87 -22.22
N ARG A 274 -1.22 13.96 -22.00
CA ARG A 274 0.23 14.06 -21.66
C ARG A 274 0.83 12.97 -20.72
N TRP A 275 0.06 11.98 -20.34
CA TRP A 275 0.19 11.08 -19.23
C TRP A 275 -0.30 9.64 -19.57
N MET A 276 -0.91 9.40 -20.74
CA MET A 276 -1.19 8.06 -21.27
C MET A 276 -0.36 7.79 -22.53
N THR A 277 -0.08 6.52 -22.83
CA THR A 277 0.57 6.08 -24.08
C THR A 277 -0.43 5.51 -25.07
N ASP A 278 -1.46 4.82 -24.57
CA ASP A 278 -2.63 4.36 -25.33
C ASP A 278 -3.91 4.59 -24.50
N ASP A 279 -5.03 3.97 -24.88
CA ASP A 279 -6.31 4.15 -24.19
C ASP A 279 -6.38 3.51 -22.78
N LEU A 280 -5.40 2.69 -22.39
CA LEU A 280 -5.39 1.88 -21.18
C LEU A 280 -4.17 2.11 -20.28
N HIS A 281 -3.02 2.45 -20.85
CA HIS A 281 -1.72 2.43 -20.19
C HIS A 281 -1.12 3.83 -20.03
N PRO A 282 -0.67 4.20 -18.82
CA PRO A 282 0.04 5.44 -18.58
C PRO A 282 1.37 5.51 -19.33
N ASN A 283 1.77 6.72 -19.71
CA ASN A 283 3.17 7.00 -20.05
C ASN A 283 3.95 7.33 -18.76
N GLN A 284 5.25 7.67 -18.87
CA GLN A 284 6.08 7.99 -17.70
C GLN A 284 5.48 9.10 -16.81
N THR A 285 4.90 10.15 -17.39
CA THR A 285 4.24 11.23 -16.63
C THR A 285 3.03 10.72 -15.87
N GLY A 286 2.25 9.81 -16.46
CA GLY A 286 1.11 9.20 -15.77
C GLY A 286 1.56 8.32 -14.62
N TYR A 287 2.57 7.47 -14.82
CA TYR A 287 3.15 6.67 -13.75
C TYR A 287 3.74 7.51 -12.62
N ASP A 288 4.34 8.66 -12.92
CA ASP A 288 4.85 9.57 -11.90
C ASP A 288 3.72 10.17 -11.04
N ARG A 289 2.55 10.46 -11.64
CA ARG A 289 1.35 10.88 -10.90
C ARG A 289 0.79 9.78 -10.00
N LEU A 290 0.77 8.55 -10.50
CA LEU A 290 0.36 7.39 -9.69
C LEU A 290 1.26 7.21 -8.47
N ALA A 291 2.58 7.40 -8.66
CA ALA A 291 3.56 7.36 -7.58
C ALA A 291 3.33 8.46 -6.54
N ASP A 292 3.05 9.70 -6.97
CA ASP A 292 2.72 10.81 -6.07
C ASP A 292 1.52 10.48 -5.18
N ARG A 293 0.48 9.88 -5.76
CA ARG A 293 -0.72 9.50 -5.00
C ARG A 293 -0.45 8.36 -4.02
N TRP A 294 0.25 7.32 -4.44
CA TRP A 294 0.68 6.23 -3.53
C TRP A 294 1.44 6.79 -2.35
N ARG A 295 2.44 7.64 -2.60
CA ARG A 295 3.24 8.28 -1.57
C ARG A 295 2.37 9.11 -0.61
N LEU A 296 1.48 9.95 -1.13
CA LEU A 296 0.60 10.79 -0.31
C LEU A 296 -0.27 9.97 0.64
N ASP A 297 -0.90 8.91 0.13
CA ASP A 297 -1.77 8.06 0.94
C ASP A 297 -0.97 7.24 1.95
N LEU A 298 0.19 6.70 1.57
CA LEU A 298 1.09 6.03 2.51
C LEU A 298 1.50 6.95 3.66
N VAL A 299 1.91 8.19 3.37
CA VAL A 299 2.33 9.16 4.39
C VAL A 299 1.17 9.59 5.29
N SER A 300 -0.01 9.85 4.72
CA SER A 300 -1.16 10.37 5.48
C SER A 300 -1.91 9.30 6.28
N SER A 301 -1.75 8.03 5.95
CA SER A 301 -2.42 6.90 6.61
C SER A 301 -1.98 6.62 8.05
N GLY A 302 -0.79 7.08 8.45
CA GLY A 302 -0.12 6.64 9.68
C GLY A 302 0.40 5.20 9.63
N ALA A 303 0.37 4.53 8.48
CA ALA A 303 0.88 3.16 8.30
C ALA A 303 2.40 3.11 8.17
N LEU A 304 3.05 4.23 7.83
CA LEU A 304 4.50 4.34 7.77
C LEU A 304 5.09 4.65 9.15
N PRO A 305 6.32 4.17 9.44
CA PRO A 305 7.04 4.59 10.64
C PRO A 305 7.20 6.11 10.64
N THR A 306 6.95 6.74 11.79
CA THR A 306 7.32 8.14 11.99
C THR A 306 8.84 8.28 11.99
N CYS A 307 9.37 9.19 11.19
CA CYS A 307 10.75 9.65 11.33
C CYS A 307 10.79 10.68 12.47
N ASP A 308 11.83 10.62 13.30
CA ASP A 308 12.08 11.62 14.36
C ASP A 308 12.37 13.01 13.79
#